data_AF-A0A7C2DRQ5-F1
#
_entry.id   AF-A0A7C2DRQ5-F1
#
_cell.length_a   1.000
_cell.length_b   1.000
_cell.length_c   1.000
_cell.angle_alpha   90.00
_cell.angle_beta   90.00
_cell.angle_gamma   90.00
#
_symmetry.space_group_name_H-M   'P 1'
#
loop_
_entity.id
_entity.type
_entity.pdbx_description
1 polymer ?
#
loop_
_entity_poly.entity_id
_entity_poly.type
_entity_poly.pdbx_seq_one_letter_code
_entity_poly.pdbx_strand_id
1 'polypeptide(L)'
;MGMAVEAAELMELFQWHDAEGSAALMTRARARRAAAEELADVLIYGLAFANRAGIDVAGAIRKKLSRNRRKYPVRKFRGRF
;
A
#
# COMPACT_ATOMS: atom_id res chain seq x y z
N MET A 1 -4.43 7.60 -14.53
CA MET A 1 -5.53 8.24 -13.80
C MET A 1 -6.21 7.25 -12.85
N GLY A 2 -6.61 6.04 -13.30
CA GLY A 2 -7.22 5.00 -12.43
C GLY A 2 -6.50 4.75 -11.10
N MET A 3 -5.19 4.44 -11.10
CA MET A 3 -4.42 4.16 -9.87
C MET A 3 -4.61 5.18 -8.72
N ALA A 4 -4.72 6.48 -9.02
CA ALA A 4 -4.88 7.51 -7.99
C ALA A 4 -6.31 7.53 -7.42
N VAL A 5 -7.30 7.16 -8.24
CA VAL A 5 -8.71 7.01 -7.83
C VAL A 5 -8.84 5.79 -6.92
N GLU A 6 -8.37 4.61 -7.34
CA GLU A 6 -8.48 3.39 -6.51
C GLU A 6 -7.73 3.52 -5.17
N ALA A 7 -6.60 4.25 -5.19
CA ALA A 7 -5.89 4.55 -3.94
C ALA A 7 -6.72 5.46 -3.02
N ALA A 8 -7.50 6.40 -3.58
CA ALA A 8 -8.40 7.23 -2.81
C ALA A 8 -9.61 6.43 -2.29
N GLU A 9 -10.19 5.53 -3.09
CA GLU A 9 -11.26 4.63 -2.67
C GLU A 9 -10.81 3.71 -1.53
N LEU A 10 -9.60 3.14 -1.61
CA LEU A 10 -9.00 2.39 -0.51
C LEU A 10 -8.84 3.25 0.76
N MET A 11 -8.38 4.50 0.63
CA MET A 11 -8.22 5.41 1.77
C MET A 11 -9.55 5.84 2.37
N GLU A 12 -10.60 5.97 1.56
CA GLU A 12 -11.95 6.37 1.99
C GLU A 12 -12.53 5.40 3.02
N LEU A 13 -12.22 4.11 2.90
CA LEU A 13 -12.62 3.07 3.86
C LEU A 13 -12.13 3.35 5.29
N PHE A 14 -11.04 4.11 5.43
CA PHE A 14 -10.37 4.36 6.71
C PHE A 14 -10.40 5.84 7.13
N GLN A 15 -11.02 6.74 6.34
CA GLN A 15 -10.91 8.19 6.52
C GLN A 15 -11.36 8.70 7.90
N TRP A 16 -12.28 7.99 8.57
CA TRP A 16 -12.83 8.34 9.88
C TRP A 16 -12.35 7.43 11.02
N HIS A 17 -11.30 6.64 10.78
CA HIS A 17 -10.78 5.65 11.71
C HIS A 17 -9.32 5.93 12.06
N ASP A 18 -9.01 5.89 13.36
CA ASP A 18 -7.62 5.84 13.82
C ASP A 18 -7.04 4.43 13.63
N ALA A 19 -5.83 4.18 14.16
CA ALA A 19 -5.15 2.89 14.00
C ALA A 19 -5.94 1.73 14.62
N GLU A 20 -6.50 1.91 15.82
CA GLU A 20 -7.29 0.88 16.51
C GLU A 20 -8.62 0.63 15.80
N GLY A 21 -9.32 1.70 15.40
CA GLY A 21 -10.56 1.64 14.64
C GLY A 21 -10.39 0.95 13.30
N SER A 22 -9.30 1.26 12.58
CA SER A 22 -8.94 0.62 11.31
C SER A 22 -8.66 -0.87 11.49
N ALA A 23 -7.94 -1.26 12.55
CA ALA A 23 -7.69 -2.66 12.86
C ALA A 23 -8.99 -3.42 13.19
N ALA A 24 -9.87 -2.82 13.99
CA ALA A 24 -11.17 -3.40 14.31
C ALA A 24 -12.06 -3.52 13.06
N LEU A 25 -12.04 -2.52 12.17
CA LEU A 25 -12.79 -2.53 10.91
C LEU A 25 -12.38 -3.74 10.04
N MET A 26 -11.09 -4.05 9.97
CA MET A 26 -10.56 -5.19 9.21
C MET A 26 -10.97 -6.57 9.74
N THR A 27 -11.56 -6.66 10.93
CA THR A 27 -12.19 -7.91 11.42
C THR A 27 -13.56 -8.16 10.79
N ARG A 28 -14.20 -7.12 10.24
CA ARG A 28 -15.52 -7.21 9.61
C ARG A 28 -15.37 -7.70 8.17
N ALA A 29 -16.00 -8.84 7.85
CA ALA A 29 -15.86 -9.50 6.55
C ALA A 29 -16.14 -8.57 5.34
N ARG A 30 -17.20 -7.75 5.42
CA ARG A 30 -17.56 -6.80 4.36
C ARG A 30 -16.47 -5.74 4.14
N ALA A 31 -15.96 -5.14 5.21
CA ALA A 31 -14.95 -4.10 5.11
C ALA A 31 -13.60 -4.66 4.62
N ARG A 32 -13.22 -5.84 5.11
CA ARG A 32 -12.02 -6.54 4.64
C ARG A 32 -12.10 -6.89 3.16
N ARG A 33 -13.28 -7.30 2.66
CA ARG A 33 -13.50 -7.57 1.24
C ARG A 33 -13.34 -6.30 0.41
N ALA A 34 -14.01 -5.21 0.80
CA ALA A 34 -13.87 -3.93 0.10
C ALA A 34 -12.41 -3.46 0.04
N ALA A 35 -11.71 -3.45 1.19
CA ALA A 35 -10.29 -3.07 1.21
C ALA A 35 -9.39 -3.97 0.34
N ALA A 36 -9.72 -5.26 0.22
CA ALA A 36 -8.98 -6.17 -0.65
C ALA A 36 -9.24 -5.91 -2.14
N GLU A 37 -10.47 -5.53 -2.51
CA GLU A 37 -10.84 -5.14 -3.88
C GLU A 37 -10.09 -3.87 -4.29
N GLU A 38 -10.20 -2.79 -3.50
CA GLU A 38 -9.51 -1.53 -3.81
C GLU A 38 -7.97 -1.67 -3.83
N LEU A 39 -7.41 -2.45 -2.91
CA LEU A 39 -5.98 -2.75 -2.92
C LEU A 39 -5.58 -3.53 -4.18
N ALA A 40 -6.41 -4.46 -4.64
CA ALA A 40 -6.16 -5.20 -5.86
C ALA A 40 -6.15 -4.25 -7.06
N ASP A 41 -7.08 -3.32 -7.16
CA ASP A 41 -7.16 -2.38 -8.28
C ASP A 41 -5.95 -1.44 -8.32
N VAL A 42 -5.49 -0.94 -7.17
CA VAL A 42 -4.23 -0.18 -7.08
C VAL A 42 -3.05 -0.99 -7.63
N LEU A 43 -2.93 -2.26 -7.23
CA LEU A 43 -1.84 -3.13 -7.67
C LEU A 43 -1.95 -3.49 -9.14
N ILE A 44 -3.15 -3.76 -9.65
CA ILE A 44 -3.41 -4.05 -11.07
C ILE A 44 -2.96 -2.88 -11.93
N TYR A 45 -3.38 -1.66 -11.60
CA TYR A 45 -2.93 -0.48 -12.33
C TYR A 45 -1.43 -0.24 -12.19
N GLY A 46 -0.84 -0.51 -11.01
CA GLY A 46 0.60 -0.42 -10.78
C GLY A 46 1.40 -1.36 -11.68
N LEU A 47 0.98 -2.62 -11.75
CA LEU A 47 1.61 -3.64 -12.59
C LEU A 47 1.40 -3.35 -14.08
N ALA A 48 0.19 -2.94 -14.48
CA ALA A 48 -0.10 -2.53 -15.85
C ALA A 48 0.80 -1.37 -16.30
N PHE A 49 0.97 -0.36 -15.45
CA PHE A 49 1.89 0.75 -15.69
C PHE A 49 3.34 0.26 -15.84
N ALA A 50 3.81 -0.58 -14.92
CA ALA A 50 5.18 -1.11 -14.95
C ALA A 50 5.44 -1.88 -16.25
N ASN A 51 4.51 -2.75 -16.65
CA ASN A 51 4.60 -3.51 -17.89
C ASN A 51 4.66 -2.60 -19.12
N ARG A 52 3.79 -1.57 -19.18
CA ARG A 52 3.75 -0.64 -20.31
C ARG A 52 5.00 0.25 -20.40
N ALA A 53 5.59 0.58 -19.26
CA ALA A 53 6.78 1.42 -19.17
C ALA A 53 8.11 0.63 -19.23
N GLY A 54 8.06 -0.70 -19.33
CA GLY A 54 9.27 -1.55 -19.32
C GLY A 54 10.01 -1.54 -17.98
N ILE A 55 9.30 -1.35 -16.87
CA ILE A 55 9.88 -1.27 -15.52
C ILE A 55 9.87 -2.66 -14.88
N ASP A 56 11.05 -3.19 -14.53
CA ASP A 56 11.17 -4.32 -13.60
C ASP A 56 10.79 -3.85 -12.18
N VAL A 57 9.49 -3.96 -11.85
CA VAL A 57 8.95 -3.54 -10.56
C VAL A 57 9.55 -4.32 -9.40
N ALA A 58 9.83 -5.61 -9.57
CA ALA A 58 10.44 -6.44 -8.53
C ALA A 58 11.87 -5.98 -8.24
N GLY A 59 12.67 -5.73 -9.27
CA GLY A 59 13.99 -5.12 -9.14
C GLY A 59 13.95 -3.72 -8.53
N ALA A 60 13.00 -2.88 -8.92
CA ALA A 60 12.81 -1.54 -8.37
C ALA A 60 12.50 -1.58 -6.87
N ILE A 61 11.61 -2.48 -6.44
CA ILE A 61 11.28 -2.71 -5.02
C ILE A 61 12.53 -3.15 -4.24
N ARG A 62 13.28 -4.14 -4.73
CA ARG A 62 14.52 -4.62 -4.06
C ARG A 62 15.54 -3.48 -3.90
N LYS A 63 15.77 -2.68 -4.95
CA LYS A 63 16.64 -1.49 -4.91
C LYS A 63 16.14 -0.45 -3.90
N LYS A 64 14.83 -0.19 -3.84
CA LYS A 64 14.24 0.73 -2.86
C LYS A 64 14.42 0.22 -1.42
N LEU A 65 14.18 -1.06 -1.15
CA LEU A 65 14.38 -1.65 0.18
C LEU A 65 15.84 -1.54 0.65
N SER A 66 16.81 -1.79 -0.24
CA SER A 66 18.24 -1.60 0.05
C SER A 66 18.56 -0.15 0.43
N ARG A 67 17.99 0.84 -0.28
CA ARG A 67 18.12 2.27 0.07
C ARG A 67 17.45 2.59 1.40
N ASN A 68 16.25 2.06 1.66
CA ASN A 68 15.52 2.29 2.91
C ASN A 68 16.29 1.77 4.13
N ARG A 69 16.96 0.61 4.03
CA ARG A 69 17.81 0.08 5.12
C ARG A 69 18.96 1.03 5.50
N ARG A 70 19.54 1.71 4.50
CA ARG A 70 20.60 2.71 4.73
C ARG A 70 20.03 4.00 5.31
N LYS A 71 18.87 4.44 4.82
CA LYS A 71 18.19 5.67 5.27
C LYS A 71 17.62 5.54 6.68
N TYR A 72 17.05 4.39 7.03
CA TYR A 72 16.40 4.10 8.30
C TYR A 72 17.09 2.92 9.00
N PRO A 73 18.29 3.12 9.57
CA PRO A 73 19.02 2.05 10.23
C PRO A 73 18.28 1.60 11.50
N VAL A 74 18.18 0.28 11.71
CA VAL A 74 17.42 -0.36 12.82
C VAL A 74 17.83 0.16 14.21
N ARG A 75 19.10 0.53 14.38
CA ARG A 75 19.60 1.14 15.62
C ARG A 75 18.96 2.49 15.95
N LYS A 76 18.44 3.22 14.94
CA LYS A 76 17.79 4.53 15.09
C LYS A 76 16.27 4.46 14.90
N PHE A 77 15.77 3.52 14.10
CA PHE A 77 14.36 3.40 13.75
C PHE A 77 13.85 2.00 14.12
N ARG A 78 13.17 1.90 15.27
CA ARG A 78 12.64 0.64 15.84
C ARG A 78 11.12 0.51 15.76
N GLY A 79 10.48 1.15 14.77
CA GLY A 79 9.03 1.05 14.58
C GLY A 79 8.19 1.73 15.65
N ARG A 80 8.74 2.75 16.35
CA ARG A 80 7.94 3.66 17.18
C ARG A 80 7.45 4.81 16.30
N PHE A 81 6.39 4.56 15.55
CA PHE A 81 5.49 5.59 15.03
C PHE A 81 4.08 5.12 15.32
#